data_AF-C4IIE8-F1
#
_entry.id   AF-C4IIE8-F1
#
_cell.length_a   1.000
_cell.length_b   1.000
_cell.length_c   1.000
_cell.angle_alpha   90.00
_cell.angle_beta   90.00
_cell.angle_gamma   90.00
#
_symmetry.space_group_name_H-M   'P 1'
#
loop_
_entity.id
_entity.type
_entity.pdbx_description
1 polymer ?
#
loop_
_entity_poly.entity_id
_entity_poly.type
_entity_poly.pdbx_seq_one_letter_code
_entity_poly.pdbx_strand_id
1 'polypeptide(L)'
;MKKLIIINGTMGVGKTTVSERLYKSLENSFWLDGDSCWYMNPFVVNEENKKMVIENISFILNNFIKNSFSEYIIFNWVIQTDEIMNLVLDSLKLKRVDVHKITLMCSEEKLIERIARDISKGIRDSESIKRSVDNLRLYERMETLKINTDNKSVETIIEEIKKIIR
;
A
#
# COMPACT_ATOMS: atom_id res chain seq x y z
N MET A 1 4.63 -21.77 -1.96
CA MET A 1 5.42 -20.58 -2.35
C MET A 1 4.83 -19.41 -1.59
N LYS A 2 5.63 -18.53 -0.97
CA LYS A 2 5.09 -17.40 -0.20
C LYS A 2 4.51 -16.35 -1.14
N LYS A 3 3.53 -15.57 -0.70
CA LYS A 3 2.92 -14.49 -1.49
C LYS A 3 3.17 -13.13 -0.84
N LEU A 4 3.87 -12.26 -1.54
CA LEU A 4 4.02 -10.85 -1.20
C LEU A 4 2.99 -10.04 -1.97
N ILE A 5 2.07 -9.41 -1.27
CA ILE A 5 0.93 -8.67 -1.82
C ILE A 5 1.15 -7.20 -1.51
N ILE A 6 1.54 -6.46 -2.54
CA ILE A 6 1.78 -5.02 -2.45
C ILE A 6 0.51 -4.29 -2.85
N ILE A 7 -0.03 -3.48 -1.95
CA ILE A 7 -1.23 -2.68 -2.15
C ILE A 7 -0.86 -1.20 -2.13
N ASN A 8 -0.76 -0.57 -3.30
CA ASN A 8 -0.53 0.87 -3.43
C ASN A 8 -1.77 1.60 -3.98
N GLY A 9 -1.62 2.91 -4.19
CA GLY A 9 -2.69 3.81 -4.58
C GLY A 9 -2.58 5.14 -3.83
N THR A 10 -3.31 6.16 -4.29
CA THR A 10 -3.25 7.50 -3.72
C THR A 10 -3.74 7.54 -2.27
N MET A 11 -3.39 8.59 -1.54
CA MET A 11 -3.85 8.79 -0.16
C MET A 11 -5.37 8.96 -0.13
N GLY A 12 -6.07 8.23 0.76
CA GLY A 12 -7.54 8.25 0.86
C GLY A 12 -8.27 7.18 0.03
N VAL A 13 -7.57 6.39 -0.79
CA VAL A 13 -8.20 5.35 -1.63
C VAL A 13 -8.64 4.09 -0.84
N GLY A 14 -8.22 3.95 0.42
CA GLY A 14 -8.62 2.83 1.29
C GLY A 14 -7.57 1.74 1.52
N LYS A 15 -6.29 1.98 1.14
CA LYS A 15 -5.18 1.00 1.28
C LYS A 15 -5.09 0.36 2.67
N THR A 16 -4.98 1.17 3.73
CA THR A 16 -4.81 0.70 5.11
C THR A 16 -6.01 -0.17 5.52
N THR A 17 -7.24 0.28 5.25
CA THR A 17 -8.46 -0.47 5.58
C THR A 17 -8.53 -1.82 4.84
N VAL A 18 -8.22 -1.84 3.55
CA VAL A 18 -8.21 -3.07 2.75
C VAL A 18 -7.12 -4.02 3.26
N SER A 19 -5.93 -3.50 3.54
CA SER A 19 -4.77 -4.30 3.99
C SER A 19 -5.00 -4.90 5.36
N GLU A 20 -5.52 -4.10 6.31
CA GLU A 20 -5.87 -4.54 7.66
C GLU A 20 -6.89 -5.68 7.62
N ARG A 21 -7.93 -5.55 6.81
CA ARG A 21 -8.98 -6.58 6.71
C ARG A 21 -8.49 -7.80 5.92
N LEU A 22 -7.64 -7.61 4.91
CA LEU A 22 -7.09 -8.70 4.11
C LEU A 22 -6.20 -9.62 4.97
N TYR A 23 -5.24 -9.08 5.73
CA TYR A 23 -4.37 -9.94 6.55
C TYR A 23 -5.19 -10.70 7.60
N LYS A 24 -6.15 -10.06 8.27
CA LYS A 24 -7.06 -10.75 9.21
C LYS A 24 -7.90 -11.85 8.57
N SER A 25 -8.07 -11.83 7.24
CA SER A 25 -8.85 -12.81 6.49
C SER A 25 -8.04 -13.97 5.89
N LEU A 26 -6.71 -13.95 6.07
CA LEU A 26 -5.77 -14.95 5.56
C LEU A 26 -5.04 -15.58 6.74
N GLU A 27 -5.02 -16.91 6.81
CA GLU A 27 -4.18 -17.62 7.78
C GLU A 27 -2.70 -17.37 7.47
N ASN A 28 -1.85 -17.49 8.49
CA ASN A 28 -0.39 -17.38 8.32
C ASN A 28 0.08 -16.07 7.66
N SER A 29 -0.63 -14.97 7.92
CA SER A 29 -0.40 -13.69 7.25
C SER A 29 0.24 -12.64 8.15
N PHE A 30 1.16 -11.86 7.60
CA PHE A 30 1.77 -10.69 8.25
C PHE A 30 1.48 -9.42 7.44
N TRP A 31 1.43 -8.27 8.12
CA TRP A 31 1.12 -6.98 7.51
C TRP A 31 2.12 -5.90 7.92
N LEU A 32 2.58 -5.12 6.94
CA LEU A 32 3.32 -3.89 7.13
C LEU A 32 2.59 -2.72 6.45
N ASP A 33 2.28 -1.69 7.23
CA ASP A 33 1.93 -0.36 6.69
C ASP A 33 3.20 0.46 6.56
N GLY A 34 3.62 0.78 5.35
CA GLY A 34 4.85 1.53 5.06
C GLY A 34 4.83 2.96 5.61
N ASP A 35 3.66 3.54 5.86
CA ASP A 35 3.58 4.88 6.49
C ASP A 35 4.08 4.84 7.94
N SER A 36 4.00 3.69 8.63
CA SER A 36 4.54 3.54 9.98
C SER A 36 6.07 3.70 10.06
N CYS A 37 6.77 3.46 8.95
CA CYS A 37 8.23 3.67 8.86
C CYS A 37 8.62 5.15 8.76
N TRP A 38 7.63 6.04 8.56
CA TRP A 38 7.80 7.50 8.49
C TRP A 38 7.43 8.24 9.78
N TYR A 39 6.91 7.58 10.82
CA TYR A 39 6.38 8.25 12.01
C TYR A 39 7.48 8.96 12.82
N MET A 40 7.84 10.17 12.36
CA MET A 40 8.86 11.07 12.89
C MET A 40 8.26 12.46 13.11
N ASN A 41 8.82 13.22 14.06
CA ASN A 41 8.38 14.58 14.35
C ASN A 41 9.61 15.49 14.59
N PRO A 42 9.82 16.55 13.78
CA PRO A 42 8.99 16.99 12.64
C PRO A 42 9.06 16.01 11.46
N PHE A 43 8.03 16.02 10.61
CA PHE A 43 8.02 15.24 9.37
C PHE A 43 8.94 15.89 8.34
N VAL A 44 10.08 15.24 8.05
CA VAL A 44 11.11 15.77 7.16
C VAL A 44 11.37 14.80 6.00
N VAL A 45 11.08 15.23 4.79
CA VAL A 45 11.31 14.45 3.56
C VAL A 45 12.64 14.88 2.94
N ASN A 46 13.73 14.22 3.33
CA ASN A 46 15.06 14.39 2.75
C ASN A 46 15.64 13.03 2.32
N GLU A 47 16.79 13.03 1.64
CA GLU A 47 17.39 11.79 1.11
C GLU A 47 17.82 10.80 2.21
N GLU A 48 18.33 11.31 3.34
CA GLU A 48 18.69 10.49 4.50
C GLU A 48 17.48 9.73 5.06
N ASN A 49 16.37 10.43 5.29
CA ASN A 49 15.14 9.87 5.85
C ASN A 49 14.45 8.92 4.87
N LYS A 50 14.44 9.25 3.56
CA LYS A 50 13.94 8.32 2.53
C LYS A 50 14.73 7.02 2.53
N LYS A 51 16.07 7.11 2.59
CA LYS A 51 16.95 5.93 2.65
C LYS A 51 16.67 5.10 3.90
N MET A 52 16.60 5.72 5.07
CA MET A 52 16.24 5.05 6.32
C MET A 52 14.88 4.35 6.24
N VAL A 53 13.87 4.99 5.66
CA VAL A 53 12.53 4.39 5.50
C VAL A 53 12.59 3.15 4.61
N ILE A 54 13.29 3.22 3.46
CA ILE A 54 13.47 2.06 2.58
C ILE A 54 14.21 0.95 3.32
N GLU A 55 15.27 1.26 4.07
CA GLU A 55 16.01 0.28 4.88
C GLU A 55 15.11 -0.40 5.93
N ASN A 56 14.28 0.37 6.63
CA ASN A 56 13.31 -0.14 7.61
C ASN A 56 12.28 -1.08 6.97
N ILE A 57 11.65 -0.65 5.88
CA ILE A 57 10.68 -1.46 5.11
C ILE A 57 11.35 -2.76 4.66
N SER A 58 12.54 -2.66 4.07
CA SER A 58 13.30 -3.79 3.54
C SER A 58 13.66 -4.78 4.64
N PHE A 59 14.08 -4.30 5.81
CA PHE A 59 14.42 -5.13 6.95
C PHE A 59 13.22 -5.93 7.45
N ILE A 60 12.08 -5.27 7.65
CA ILE A 60 10.85 -5.91 8.15
C ILE A 60 10.33 -6.93 7.13
N LEU A 61 10.20 -6.55 5.87
CA LEU A 61 9.69 -7.45 4.82
C LEU A 61 10.61 -8.66 4.63
N ASN A 62 11.94 -8.48 4.67
CA ASN A 62 12.86 -9.61 4.61
C ASN A 62 12.74 -10.55 5.81
N ASN A 63 12.45 -10.04 7.01
CA ASN A 63 12.17 -10.88 8.18
C ASN A 63 10.86 -11.66 8.02
N PHE A 64 9.80 -11.05 7.48
CA PHE A 64 8.55 -11.74 7.15
C PHE A 64 8.77 -12.83 6.09
N ILE A 65 9.54 -12.53 5.04
CA ILE A 65 9.90 -13.49 3.99
C ILE A 65 10.70 -14.67 4.58
N LYS A 66 11.67 -14.41 5.47
CA LYS A 66 12.50 -15.46 6.10
C LYS A 66 11.73 -16.34 7.08
N ASN A 67 10.72 -15.79 7.76
CA ASN A 67 9.98 -16.48 8.81
C ASN A 67 9.24 -17.72 8.27
N SER A 68 9.46 -18.92 8.82
CA SER A 68 8.86 -20.15 8.27
C SER A 68 7.34 -20.26 8.42
N PHE A 69 6.72 -19.50 9.32
CA PHE A 69 5.27 -19.52 9.57
C PHE A 69 4.50 -18.66 8.56
N SER A 70 5.12 -17.64 7.97
CA SER A 70 4.43 -16.71 7.06
C SER A 70 4.20 -17.32 5.67
N GLU A 71 2.95 -17.30 5.22
CA GLU A 71 2.52 -17.66 3.87
C GLU A 71 2.14 -16.43 3.04
N TYR A 72 1.41 -15.49 3.65
CA TYR A 72 0.97 -14.24 3.03
C TYR A 72 1.64 -13.04 3.71
N ILE A 73 2.13 -12.11 2.91
CA ILE A 73 2.75 -10.87 3.40
C ILE A 73 2.04 -9.72 2.70
N ILE A 74 1.31 -8.92 3.46
CA ILE A 74 0.61 -7.75 2.94
C ILE A 74 1.49 -6.54 3.22
N PHE A 75 1.75 -5.74 2.20
CA PHE A 75 2.50 -4.50 2.31
C PHE A 75 1.71 -3.38 1.64
N ASN A 76 1.31 -2.35 2.38
CA ASN A 76 0.73 -1.16 1.78
C ASN A 76 1.61 0.06 1.97
N TRP A 77 1.70 0.88 0.93
CA TRP A 77 2.43 2.14 1.00
C TRP A 77 2.04 3.08 -0.14
N VAL A 78 2.44 4.35 -0.04
CA VAL A 78 2.31 5.34 -1.11
C VAL A 78 3.48 5.17 -2.08
N ILE A 79 3.30 4.28 -3.07
CA ILE A 79 4.28 4.00 -4.13
C ILE A 79 3.76 4.60 -5.44
N GLN A 80 4.20 5.81 -5.80
CA GLN A 80 3.62 6.59 -6.91
C GLN A 80 4.14 6.19 -8.29
N THR A 81 5.28 5.50 -8.37
CA THR A 81 5.91 5.14 -9.65
C THR A 81 6.53 3.75 -9.60
N ASP A 82 6.79 3.16 -10.77
CA ASP A 82 7.46 1.86 -10.87
C ASP A 82 8.92 1.93 -10.40
N GLU A 83 9.60 3.08 -10.50
CA GLU A 83 10.93 3.26 -9.91
C GLU A 83 10.90 3.08 -8.39
N ILE A 84 9.93 3.68 -7.70
CA ILE A 84 9.79 3.50 -6.24
C ILE A 84 9.43 2.05 -5.90
N MET A 85 8.58 1.42 -6.73
CA MET A 85 8.25 0.00 -6.56
C MET A 85 9.51 -0.87 -6.66
N ASN A 86 10.35 -0.62 -7.68
CA ASN A 86 11.58 -1.37 -7.90
C ASN A 86 12.61 -1.10 -6.80
N LEU A 87 12.73 0.14 -6.30
CA LEU A 87 13.57 0.46 -5.14
C LEU A 87 13.23 -0.40 -3.91
N VAL A 88 11.96 -0.68 -3.68
CA VAL A 88 11.53 -1.60 -2.61
C VAL A 88 11.80 -3.05 -3.00
N LEU A 89 11.45 -3.49 -4.21
CA LEU A 89 11.59 -4.89 -4.61
C LEU A 89 13.05 -5.36 -4.67
N ASP A 90 13.95 -4.51 -5.15
CA ASP A 90 15.38 -4.80 -5.33
C ASP A 90 16.11 -5.05 -4.01
N SER A 91 15.57 -4.55 -2.89
CA SER A 91 16.11 -4.79 -1.55
C SER A 91 15.60 -6.07 -0.88
N LEU A 92 14.66 -6.79 -1.51
CA LEU A 92 14.01 -7.97 -0.94
C LEU A 92 14.60 -9.29 -1.45
N LYS A 93 14.67 -10.28 -0.56
CA LYS A 93 15.13 -11.64 -0.85
C LYS A 93 13.99 -12.49 -1.41
N LEU A 94 13.58 -12.21 -2.65
CA LEU A 94 12.36 -12.76 -3.27
C LEU A 94 12.46 -14.21 -3.80
N LYS A 95 13.48 -14.98 -3.39
CA LYS A 95 13.61 -16.38 -3.82
C LYS A 95 12.41 -17.19 -3.32
N ARG A 96 11.65 -17.80 -4.24
CA ARG A 96 10.40 -18.55 -3.94
C ARG A 96 9.32 -17.68 -3.28
N VAL A 97 9.27 -16.41 -3.65
CA VAL A 97 8.20 -15.47 -3.31
C VAL A 97 7.48 -15.08 -4.59
N ASP A 98 6.16 -15.24 -4.60
CA ASP A 98 5.25 -14.78 -5.64
C ASP A 98 4.82 -13.35 -5.30
N VAL A 99 5.04 -12.40 -6.22
CA VAL A 99 4.83 -10.97 -5.96
C VAL A 99 3.61 -10.48 -6.72
N HIS A 100 2.60 -10.02 -5.99
CA HIS A 100 1.39 -9.42 -6.53
C HIS A 100 1.41 -7.91 -6.30
N LYS A 101 1.56 -7.14 -7.39
CA LYS A 101 1.49 -5.68 -7.37
C LYS A 101 0.06 -5.22 -7.68
N ILE A 102 -0.64 -4.65 -6.71
CA ILE A 102 -2.03 -4.22 -6.81
C ILE A 102 -2.13 -2.73 -6.51
N THR A 103 -2.77 -1.99 -7.41
CA THR A 103 -3.11 -0.58 -7.22
C THR A 103 -4.60 -0.43 -7.02
N LEU A 104 -4.98 0.11 -5.87
CA LEU A 104 -6.35 0.56 -5.63
C LEU A 104 -6.57 1.90 -6.32
N MET A 105 -7.65 1.98 -7.10
CA MET A 105 -8.08 3.17 -7.84
C MET A 105 -9.48 3.58 -7.39
N CYS A 106 -9.79 4.86 -7.51
CA CYS A 106 -11.15 5.39 -7.38
C CYS A 106 -11.30 6.59 -8.31
N SER A 107 -12.53 6.98 -8.60
CA SER A 107 -12.81 8.25 -9.26
C SER A 107 -12.34 9.44 -8.43
N GLU A 108 -12.08 10.56 -9.10
CA GLU A 108 -11.72 11.82 -8.47
C GLU A 108 -12.81 12.27 -7.49
N GLU A 109 -14.08 12.17 -7.89
CA GLU A 109 -15.22 12.57 -7.06
C GLU A 109 -15.26 11.76 -5.75
N LYS A 110 -15.07 10.44 -5.83
CA LYS A 110 -15.03 9.58 -4.64
C LYS A 110 -13.80 9.82 -3.78
N LEU A 111 -12.67 10.15 -4.39
CA LEU A 111 -11.46 10.50 -3.66
C LEU A 111 -11.65 11.78 -2.84
N ILE A 112 -12.20 12.82 -3.47
CA ILE A 112 -12.52 14.10 -2.82
C ILE A 112 -13.50 13.87 -1.68
N GLU A 113 -14.58 13.11 -1.89
CA GLU A 113 -15.58 12.80 -0.86
C GLU A 113 -14.95 12.13 0.37
N ARG A 114 -14.08 11.13 0.15
CA ARG A 114 -13.40 10.39 1.22
C ARG A 114 -12.44 11.29 2.00
N ILE A 115 -11.61 12.07 1.31
CA ILE A 115 -10.62 12.94 1.97
C ILE A 115 -11.32 14.09 2.70
N ALA A 116 -12.39 14.66 2.16
CA ALA A 116 -13.18 15.69 2.83
C ALA A 116 -13.74 15.21 4.19
N ARG A 117 -14.16 13.93 4.26
CA ARG A 117 -14.58 13.29 5.51
C ARG A 117 -13.44 13.09 6.51
N ASP A 118 -12.23 12.81 6.04
CA ASP A 118 -11.04 12.71 6.90
C ASP A 118 -10.64 14.10 7.44
N ILE A 119 -10.74 15.13 6.61
CA ILE A 119 -10.50 16.53 7.00
C ILE A 119 -11.51 16.97 8.07
N SER A 120 -12.80 16.66 7.89
CA SER A 120 -13.82 17.01 8.90
C SER A 120 -13.62 16.31 10.25
N LYS A 121 -12.79 15.26 10.28
CA LYS A 121 -12.38 14.53 11.50
C LYS A 121 -11.01 14.95 12.04
N GLY A 122 -10.33 15.91 11.40
CA GLY A 122 -8.98 16.35 11.79
C GLY A 122 -7.88 15.32 11.49
N ILE A 123 -8.16 14.32 10.65
CA ILE A 123 -7.19 13.27 10.29
C ILE A 123 -6.23 13.77 9.20
N ARG A 124 -6.68 14.71 8.36
CA ARG A 124 -5.93 15.23 7.21
C ARG A 124 -6.07 16.75 7.08
N ASP A 125 -5.07 17.36 6.45
CA ASP A 125 -5.08 18.77 6.07
C ASP A 125 -5.88 19.02 4.77
N SER A 126 -6.24 20.27 4.49
CA SER A 126 -6.96 20.65 3.28
C SER A 126 -6.15 20.47 2.00
N GLU A 127 -4.82 20.55 2.07
CA GLU A 127 -3.91 20.34 0.92
C GLU A 127 -3.89 18.88 0.45
N SER A 128 -4.39 17.96 1.27
CA SER A 128 -4.47 16.53 1.00
C SER A 128 -5.32 16.22 -0.24
N ILE A 129 -6.39 16.98 -0.49
CA ILE A 129 -7.26 16.77 -1.66
C ILE A 129 -6.46 16.98 -2.95
N LYS A 130 -5.87 18.17 -3.10
CA LYS A 130 -5.12 18.54 -4.30
C LYS A 130 -4.01 17.53 -4.58
N ARG A 131 -3.19 17.23 -3.57
CA ARG A 131 -2.10 16.25 -3.68
C ARG A 131 -2.60 14.87 -4.10
N SER A 132 -3.69 14.38 -3.52
CA SER A 132 -4.21 13.05 -3.86
C SER A 132 -4.76 12.97 -5.28
N VAL A 133 -5.45 14.02 -5.74
CA VAL A 133 -6.03 14.11 -7.09
C VAL A 133 -4.93 14.21 -8.15
N ASP A 134 -3.95 15.11 -7.96
CA ASP A 134 -2.84 15.30 -8.90
C ASP A 134 -2.06 13.99 -9.14
N ASN A 135 -1.98 13.13 -8.13
CA ASN A 135 -1.27 11.86 -8.19
C ASN A 135 -2.05 10.71 -8.86
N LEU A 136 -3.37 10.82 -9.06
CA LEU A 136 -4.18 9.70 -9.61
C LEU A 136 -3.61 9.17 -10.93
N ARG A 137 -3.20 10.08 -11.83
CA ARG A 137 -2.62 9.74 -13.14
C ARG A 137 -1.30 8.98 -13.04
N LEU A 138 -0.53 9.18 -11.97
CA LEU A 138 0.72 8.43 -11.77
C LEU A 138 0.41 6.95 -11.55
N TYR A 139 -0.61 6.66 -10.73
CA TYR A 139 -1.04 5.30 -10.44
C TYR A 139 -1.66 4.59 -11.63
N GLU A 140 -2.36 5.30 -12.53
CA GLU A 140 -2.91 4.72 -13.77
C GLU A 140 -1.82 4.11 -14.65
N ARG A 141 -0.65 4.76 -14.72
CA ARG A 141 0.46 4.39 -15.60
C ARG A 141 1.31 3.24 -15.09
N MET A 142 1.24 2.90 -13.80
CA MET A 142 2.10 1.88 -13.22
C MET A 142 1.80 0.48 -13.77
N GLU A 143 2.83 -0.37 -13.88
CA GLU A 143 2.68 -1.78 -14.26
C GLU A 143 2.20 -2.64 -13.08
N THR A 144 0.92 -2.50 -12.74
CA THR A 144 0.26 -3.22 -11.64
C THR A 144 -1.17 -3.61 -12.02
N LEU A 145 -1.73 -4.57 -11.30
CA LEU A 145 -3.14 -4.90 -11.42
C LEU A 145 -3.99 -3.81 -10.76
N LYS A 146 -4.93 -3.22 -11.51
CA LYS A 146 -5.80 -2.16 -11.00
C LYS A 146 -7.09 -2.74 -10.43
N ILE A 147 -7.44 -2.32 -9.22
CA ILE A 147 -8.74 -2.62 -8.61
C ILE A 147 -9.47 -1.30 -8.37
N ASN A 148 -10.60 -1.11 -9.05
CA ASN A 148 -11.48 0.00 -8.76
C ASN A 148 -12.21 -0.24 -7.41
N THR A 149 -12.18 0.77 -6.55
CA THR A 149 -12.79 0.77 -5.21
C THR A 149 -14.11 1.56 -5.15
N ASP A 150 -14.55 2.15 -6.26
CA ASP A 150 -15.79 2.92 -6.33
C ASP A 150 -17.01 2.03 -6.10
N ASN A 151 -17.88 2.48 -5.20
CA ASN A 151 -19.16 1.83 -4.88
C ASN A 151 -19.02 0.35 -4.47
N LYS A 152 -17.83 -0.08 -4.05
CA LYS A 152 -17.57 -1.43 -3.53
C LYS A 152 -17.38 -1.39 -2.02
N SER A 153 -17.86 -2.44 -1.35
CA SER A 153 -17.49 -2.69 0.05
C SER A 153 -16.04 -3.16 0.15
N VAL A 154 -15.45 -3.00 1.33
CA VAL A 154 -14.10 -3.51 1.62
C VAL A 154 -14.05 -5.03 1.44
N GLU A 155 -15.11 -5.74 1.83
CA GLU A 155 -15.25 -7.19 1.67
C GLU A 155 -15.21 -7.61 0.19
N THR A 156 -15.87 -6.86 -0.69
CA THR A 156 -15.85 -7.13 -2.13
C THR A 156 -14.44 -6.99 -2.70
N ILE A 157 -13.72 -5.94 -2.30
CA ILE A 157 -12.32 -5.70 -2.72
C ILE A 157 -11.40 -6.82 -2.22
N ILE A 158 -11.59 -7.29 -0.98
CA ILE A 158 -10.82 -8.42 -0.42
C ILE A 158 -11.03 -9.68 -1.23
N GLU A 159 -12.27 -10.00 -1.59
CA GLU A 159 -12.56 -11.21 -2.37
C GLU A 159 -12.00 -11.11 -3.81
N GLU A 160 -11.95 -9.92 -4.40
CA GLU A 160 -11.23 -9.68 -5.67
C GLU A 160 -9.72 -9.93 -5.51
N ILE A 161 -9.10 -9.39 -4.46
CA ILE A 161 -7.68 -9.63 -4.17
C ILE A 161 -7.42 -11.12 -3.95
N LYS A 162 -8.25 -11.81 -3.18
CA LYS A 162 -8.13 -13.26 -2.95
C LYS A 162 -8.20 -14.07 -4.24
N LYS A 163 -9.00 -13.67 -5.22
CA LYS A 163 -9.04 -14.34 -6.53
C LYS A 163 -7.75 -14.14 -7.34
N ILE A 164 -7.11 -12.98 -7.20
CA ILE A 164 -5.84 -12.66 -7.90
C ILE A 164 -4.67 -13.44 -7.31
N ILE A 165 -4.64 -13.59 -5.98
CA ILE A 165 -3.53 -14.23 -5.26
C ILE A 165 -3.71 -15.74 -5.12
N ARG A 166 -4.78 -16.33 -5.67
CA ARG A 166 -4.99 -17.78 -5.66
C ARG A 166 -3.98 -18.51 -6.53
#